data_AF-I3SZW6-F1
#
_entry.id   AF-I3SZW6-F1
#
_cell.length_a   1.000
_cell.length_b   1.000
_cell.length_c   1.000
_cell.angle_alpha   90.00
_cell.angle_beta   90.00
_cell.angle_gamma   90.00
#
_symmetry.space_group_name_H-M   'P 1'
#
loop_
_entity.id
_entity.type
_entity.pdbx_description
1 polymer ?
#
loop_
_entity_poly.entity_id
_entity_poly.type
_entity_poly.pdbx_seq_one_letter_code
_entity_poly.pdbx_strand_id
1 'polypeptide(L)'
;MSAPAPGSFEPKEPVKLNPPKDDPIETSYLAKCDGTNAGYPVYVAIKGVVFDVTGNPAYAPGNKYHVFTGKDPSRALAKSSVKPEDCVPQWSDLPDKEKGSS
;
A
#
# COMPACT_ATOMS: atom_id res chain seq x y z
N MET A 1 -6.86 37.00 8.32
CA MET A 1 -6.76 35.54 8.47
C MET A 1 -7.51 34.90 7.32
N SER A 2 -6.89 34.07 6.49
CA SER A 2 -7.60 33.19 5.55
C SER A 2 -6.70 32.02 5.17
N ALA A 3 -7.17 30.82 5.47
CA ALA A 3 -6.46 29.55 5.37
C ALA A 3 -6.21 29.12 3.91
N PRO A 4 -5.13 28.36 3.63
CA PRO A 4 -4.94 27.73 2.32
C PRO A 4 -5.93 26.57 2.12
N ALA A 5 -6.38 26.44 0.87
CA ALA A 5 -7.35 25.47 0.36
C ALA A 5 -7.00 24.00 0.66
N PRO A 6 -8.00 23.09 0.72
CA PRO A 6 -7.74 21.66 0.81
C PRO A 6 -7.11 21.19 -0.51
N GLY A 7 -5.83 20.80 -0.46
CA GLY A 7 -5.14 20.22 -1.60
C GLY A 7 -5.80 18.89 -1.98
N SER A 8 -6.56 18.89 -3.08
CA SER A 8 -7.00 17.67 -3.74
C SER A 8 -5.76 16.83 -4.09
N PHE A 9 -5.71 15.65 -3.49
CA PHE A 9 -4.71 14.64 -3.75
C PHE A 9 -5.14 13.87 -5.01
N GLU A 10 -4.88 14.46 -6.18
CA GLU A 10 -5.13 13.83 -7.48
C GLU A 10 -3.78 13.44 -8.11
N PRO A 11 -3.33 12.17 -7.96
CA PRO A 11 -2.23 11.69 -8.77
C PRO A 11 -2.65 11.70 -10.24
N LYS A 12 -1.95 12.50 -11.05
CA LYS A 12 -2.31 12.86 -12.44
C LYS A 12 -1.91 11.83 -13.49
N GLU A 13 -1.52 10.63 -13.09
CA GLU A 13 -1.14 9.56 -14.01
C GLU A 13 -1.92 8.29 -13.69
N PRO A 14 -2.68 7.73 -14.67
CA PRO A 14 -3.22 6.40 -14.51
C PRO A 14 -2.04 5.45 -14.41
N VAL A 15 -1.77 4.95 -13.20
CA VAL A 15 -0.77 3.91 -12.96
C VAL A 15 -1.17 2.74 -13.84
N LYS A 16 -0.48 2.57 -14.97
CA LYS A 16 -0.55 1.37 -15.81
C LYS A 16 0.09 0.24 -15.00
N LEU A 17 -0.71 -0.34 -14.12
CA LEU A 17 -0.35 -1.54 -13.38
C LEU A 17 -0.08 -2.65 -14.40
N ASN A 18 1.13 -3.19 -14.38
CA ASN A 18 1.45 -4.40 -15.12
C ASN A 18 0.52 -5.53 -14.64
N PRO A 19 0.09 -6.46 -15.53
CA PRO A 19 -0.76 -7.57 -15.14
C PRO A 19 -0.11 -8.35 -13.99
N PRO A 20 -0.87 -8.71 -12.94
CA PRO A 20 -0.35 -9.47 -11.82
C PRO A 20 0.24 -10.77 -12.37
N LYS A 21 1.54 -11.00 -12.14
CA LYS A 21 2.15 -12.30 -12.43
C LYS A 21 1.61 -13.28 -11.41
N ASP A 22 1.01 -14.38 -11.88
CA ASP A 22 0.50 -15.52 -11.08
C ASP A 22 1.57 -16.27 -10.27
N ASP A 23 2.83 -15.80 -10.25
CA ASP A 23 3.85 -16.29 -9.33
C ASP A 23 3.59 -15.69 -7.94
N PRO A 24 3.23 -16.49 -6.93
CA PRO A 24 3.01 -15.99 -5.57
C PRO A 24 4.32 -15.39 -5.06
N ILE A 25 4.40 -14.06 -5.02
CA ILE A 25 5.52 -13.36 -4.41
C ILE A 25 5.53 -13.75 -2.93
N GLU A 26 6.60 -14.42 -2.51
CA GLU A 26 6.82 -14.75 -1.11
C GLU A 26 6.83 -13.49 -0.26
N THR A 27 6.20 -13.55 0.91
CA THR A 27 6.18 -12.44 1.88
C THR A 27 7.59 -11.99 2.25
N SER A 28 8.57 -12.91 2.25
CA SER A 28 9.98 -12.59 2.47
C SER A 28 10.61 -11.78 1.33
N TYR A 29 10.17 -11.94 0.09
CA TYR A 29 10.63 -11.12 -1.03
C TYR A 29 9.92 -9.76 -1.02
N LEU A 30 8.62 -9.75 -0.74
CA LEU A 30 7.85 -8.53 -0.55
C LEU A 30 8.53 -7.63 0.50
N ALA A 31 8.95 -8.19 1.64
CA ALA A 31 9.66 -7.45 2.69
C ALA A 31 10.95 -6.73 2.24
N LYS A 32 11.57 -7.17 1.13
CA LYS A 32 12.74 -6.50 0.53
C LYS A 32 12.33 -5.39 -0.44
N CYS A 33 11.10 -5.42 -0.94
CA CYS A 33 10.50 -4.46 -1.85
C CYS A 33 9.77 -3.33 -1.10
N ASP A 34 10.35 -2.86 0.01
CA ASP A 34 9.83 -1.74 0.81
C ASP A 34 10.26 -0.37 0.25
N GLY A 35 11.16 -0.34 -0.73
CA GLY A 35 11.68 0.90 -1.32
C GLY A 35 12.83 1.54 -0.54
N THR A 36 13.37 0.84 0.47
CA THR A 36 14.64 1.22 1.10
C THR A 36 15.83 0.52 0.44
N ASN A 37 15.61 -0.66 -0.16
CA ASN A 37 16.64 -1.39 -0.88
C ASN A 37 16.88 -0.81 -2.28
N ALA A 38 18.03 -0.14 -2.44
CA ALA A 38 18.48 0.34 -3.74
C ALA A 38 18.63 -0.83 -4.72
N GLY A 39 17.83 -0.82 -5.81
CA GLY A 39 17.79 -1.88 -6.82
C GLY A 39 16.59 -2.82 -6.71
N TYR A 40 15.77 -2.71 -5.66
CA TYR A 40 14.50 -3.43 -5.56
C TYR A 40 13.33 -2.50 -5.89
N PRO A 41 12.31 -3.00 -6.60
CA PRO A 41 11.06 -2.28 -6.80
C PRO A 41 10.29 -2.15 -5.47
N VAL A 42 9.34 -1.22 -5.43
CA VAL A 42 8.43 -1.00 -4.30
C VAL A 42 7.13 -1.73 -4.56
N TYR A 43 6.85 -2.74 -3.74
CA TYR A 43 5.66 -3.58 -3.86
C TYR A 43 4.76 -3.44 -2.65
N VAL A 44 3.45 -3.55 -2.84
CA VAL A 44 2.44 -3.56 -1.77
C VAL A 44 1.48 -4.72 -1.99
N ALA A 45 1.25 -5.53 -0.97
CA ALA A 45 0.28 -6.62 -1.03
C ALA A 45 -1.07 -6.14 -0.48
N ILE A 46 -2.16 -6.29 -1.24
CA ILE A 46 -3.50 -5.95 -0.78
C ILE A 46 -4.39 -7.14 -1.06
N LYS A 47 -4.92 -7.75 0.00
CA LYS A 47 -5.75 -8.95 -0.02
C LYS A 47 -5.09 -10.10 -0.79
N GLY A 48 -3.76 -10.26 -0.63
CA GLY A 48 -2.97 -11.26 -1.34
C GLY A 48 -2.59 -10.90 -2.78
N VAL A 49 -2.97 -9.72 -3.28
CA VAL A 49 -2.60 -9.23 -4.62
C VAL A 49 -1.43 -8.26 -4.49
N VAL A 50 -0.33 -8.50 -5.19
CA VAL A 50 0.84 -7.62 -5.15
C VAL A 50 0.75 -6.56 -6.26
N PHE A 51 0.86 -5.30 -5.86
CA PHE A 51 0.87 -4.14 -6.74
C PHE A 51 2.25 -3.50 -6.77
N ASP A 52 2.70 -3.16 -7.98
CA ASP A 52 3.91 -2.37 -8.18
C ASP A 52 3.62 -0.88 -8.03
N VAL A 53 4.27 -0.26 -7.04
CA VAL A 53 4.14 1.15 -6.70
C VAL A 53 5.48 1.89 -6.78
N THR A 54 6.49 1.28 -7.41
CA THR A 54 7.85 1.85 -7.55
C THR A 54 7.87 3.27 -8.10
N GLY A 55 7.02 3.56 -9.08
CA GLY A 55 6.90 4.90 -9.67
C GLY A 55 5.99 5.86 -8.93
N ASN A 56 5.36 5.46 -7.82
CA ASN A 56 4.34 6.24 -7.16
C ASN A 56 4.93 7.05 -5.99
N PRO A 57 4.94 8.40 -6.06
CA PRO A 57 5.49 9.24 -5.01
C PRO A 57 4.76 9.10 -3.68
N ALA A 58 3.49 8.65 -3.68
CA ALA A 58 2.73 8.42 -2.44
C ALA A 58 3.35 7.31 -1.57
N TYR A 59 4.03 6.35 -2.18
CA TYR A 59 4.69 5.21 -1.54
C TYR A 59 6.20 5.40 -1.38
N ALA A 60 6.74 6.52 -1.86
CA ALA A 60 8.16 6.84 -1.76
C ALA A 60 8.58 7.04 -0.30
N PRO A 61 9.83 6.67 0.06
CA PRO A 61 10.36 6.81 1.42
C PRO A 61 10.15 8.22 1.97
N GLY A 62 9.54 8.31 3.16
CA GLY A 62 9.16 9.56 3.81
C GLY A 62 7.69 9.97 3.64
N ASN A 63 6.91 9.26 2.81
CA ASN A 63 5.47 9.53 2.66
C ASN A 63 4.60 8.68 3.60
N LYS A 64 3.34 9.09 3.78
CA LYS A 64 2.38 8.41 4.66
C LYS A 64 2.10 6.96 4.25
N TYR A 65 2.08 6.67 2.95
CA TYR A 65 1.79 5.33 2.43
C TYR A 65 3.04 4.47 2.22
N HIS A 66 4.23 5.02 2.45
CA HIS A 66 5.45 4.22 2.47
C HIS A 66 5.39 3.11 3.52
N VAL A 67 4.67 3.31 4.61
CA VAL A 67 4.49 2.28 5.65
C VAL A 67 3.87 0.97 5.14
N PHE A 68 3.16 1.04 4.01
CA PHE A 68 2.48 -0.07 3.35
C PHE A 68 3.39 -0.87 2.43
N THR A 69 4.54 -0.31 2.04
CA THR A 69 5.44 -0.96 1.11
C THR A 69 6.15 -2.12 1.78
N GLY A 70 6.46 -3.13 0.97
CA GLY A 70 7.10 -4.36 1.36
C GLY A 70 6.29 -5.24 2.32
N LYS A 71 5.00 -4.95 2.54
CA LYS A 71 4.14 -5.74 3.41
C LYS A 71 2.71 -5.73 2.90
N ASP A 72 1.84 -6.40 3.65
CA ASP A 72 0.41 -6.46 3.36
C ASP A 72 -0.37 -5.53 4.29
N PRO A 73 -0.67 -4.28 3.89
CA PRO A 73 -1.53 -3.36 4.63
C PRO A 73 -3.04 -3.67 4.52
N SER A 74 -3.48 -4.89 4.18
CA SER A 74 -4.91 -5.19 4.04
C SER A 74 -5.75 -4.73 5.23
N ARG A 75 -5.24 -4.97 6.45
CA ARG A 75 -5.92 -4.54 7.68
C ARG A 75 -5.88 -3.03 7.85
N ALA A 76 -4.73 -2.41 7.61
CA ALA A 76 -4.57 -0.96 7.63
C ALA A 76 -5.54 -0.26 6.66
N LEU A 77 -5.67 -0.75 5.43
CA LEU A 77 -6.60 -0.24 4.43
C LEU A 77 -8.06 -0.44 4.86
N ALA A 78 -8.41 -1.62 5.38
CA ALA A 78 -9.75 -1.90 5.89
C ALA A 78 -10.14 -0.97 7.06
N LYS A 79 -9.19 -0.67 7.95
CA LYS A 79 -9.40 0.23 9.10
C LYS A 79 -9.19 1.72 8.77
N SER A 80 -8.87 2.05 7.51
CA SER A 80 -8.43 3.39 7.12
C SER A 80 -7.31 3.96 8.03
N SER A 81 -6.37 3.10 8.43
CA SER A 81 -5.25 3.40 9.32
C SER A 81 -3.94 3.33 8.55
N VAL A 82 -3.03 4.28 8.75
CA VAL A 82 -1.67 4.29 8.17
C VAL A 82 -0.61 3.91 9.20
N LYS A 83 -1.00 3.14 10.23
CA LYS A 83 -0.09 2.72 11.28
C LYS A 83 0.69 1.49 10.84
N PRO A 84 2.02 1.43 11.09
CA PRO A 84 2.83 0.26 10.79
C PRO A 84 2.33 -1.00 11.51
N GLU A 85 1.74 -0.83 12.71
CA GLU A 85 1.18 -1.90 13.52
C GLU A 85 -0.08 -2.53 12.91
N ASP A 86 -0.88 -1.74 12.18
CA ASP A 86 -2.08 -2.24 11.48
C ASP A 86 -1.71 -2.81 10.09
N CYS A 87 -0.46 -2.70 9.63
CA CYS A 87 -0.02 -3.17 8.31
C CYS A 87 0.25 -4.67 8.28
N VAL A 88 -0.79 -5.45 8.55
CA VAL A 88 -0.73 -6.92 8.60
C VAL A 88 -1.68 -7.54 7.57
N PRO A 89 -1.31 -8.71 7.00
CA PRO A 89 -2.16 -9.47 6.08
C PRO A 89 -3.42 -10.00 6.77
N GLN A 90 -3.44 -10.01 8.11
CA GLN A 90 -4.57 -10.47 8.92
C GLN A 90 -5.69 -9.43 8.94
N TRP A 91 -6.46 -9.38 7.86
CA TRP A 91 -7.70 -8.59 7.74
C TRP A 91 -8.97 -9.45 7.95
N SER A 92 -8.85 -10.77 7.87
CA SER A 92 -9.96 -11.73 8.00
C SER A 92 -10.62 -11.73 9.38
N ASP A 93 -9.95 -11.24 10.42
CA ASP A 93 -10.47 -11.11 11.78
C ASP A 93 -11.39 -9.88 11.96
N LEU A 94 -11.31 -8.89 11.06
CA LEU A 94 -12.09 -7.67 11.20
C LEU A 94 -13.61 -7.92 11.07
N PRO A 95 -14.46 -7.18 11.80
CA PRO A 95 -15.91 -7.27 11.61
C PRO A 95 -16.29 -6.81 10.19
N ASP A 96 -17.39 -7.34 9.66
CA ASP A 96 -17.88 -7.12 8.28
C ASP A 96 -18.00 -5.62 7.92
N LYS A 97 -18.31 -4.80 8.92
CA LYS A 97 -18.38 -3.34 8.82
C LYS A 97 -17.08 -2.67 8.36
N GLU A 98 -15.92 -3.27 8.64
CA GLU A 98 -14.61 -2.74 8.23
C GLU A 98 -14.05 -3.46 6.99
N LYS A 99 -14.55 -4.64 6.63
CA LYS A 99 -14.08 -5.42 5.47
C LYS A 99 -14.52 -4.86 4.12
N GLY A 100 -15.32 -3.80 4.12
CA GLY A 100 -15.97 -3.27 2.92
C GLY A 100 -17.22 -4.09 2.61
N SER A 101 -18.21 -4.02 3.49
CA SER A 101 -19.59 -4.32 3.13
C SER A 101 -20.14 -3.09 2.43
N SER A 102 -20.39 -3.23 1.13
CA SER A 102 -21.25 -2.27 0.43
C SER A 102 -22.67 -2.32 0.95
#